data_AF-A0A2E8DCE3-F1
#
_entry.id   AF-A0A2E8DCE3-F1
#
_cell.length_a   1.000
_cell.length_b   1.000
_cell.length_c   1.000
_cell.angle_alpha   90.00
_cell.angle_beta   90.00
_cell.angle_gamma   90.00
#
_symmetry.space_group_name_H-M   'P 1'
#
loop_
_entity.id
_entity.type
_entity.pdbx_description
1 polymer ?
#
loop_
_entity_poly.entity_id
_entity_poly.type
_entity_poly.pdbx_seq_one_letter_code
_entity_poly.pdbx_strand_id
1 'polypeptide(L)'
;MGDYSESNRPIRFSDEVAESLNAGTPVVALESTIIAHGLPHPRNLETAHAIEEAVRSGGAVPATVALLDGALRVGLDSADLHRLATSDDVEKVSLRDIGWVLATRRQGATTVAATMFAAHRAGISVFATGGIGGVHRGESGDVSADLTALGTIPVAVVCAGAKAILDIPRTLEHLETLGVPVIGQGTDVFPEFWTRGTDLPVT
;
A
#
# COMPACT_ATOMS: atom_id res chain seq x y z
N MET A 1 -15.78 -0.95 28.81
CA MET A 1 -16.49 -1.19 27.54
C MET A 1 -16.36 0.11 26.77
N GLY A 2 -15.50 0.16 25.75
CA GLY A 2 -15.08 1.42 25.11
C GLY A 2 -16.24 2.10 24.38
N ASP A 3 -16.29 3.42 24.47
CA ASP A 3 -17.23 4.28 23.74
C ASP A 3 -16.91 4.22 22.23
N TYR A 4 -17.73 3.50 21.46
CA TYR A 4 -17.61 3.38 20.00
C TYR A 4 -18.56 4.36 19.29
N SER A 5 -18.47 5.65 19.63
CA SER A 5 -19.06 6.70 18.79
C SER A 5 -18.41 6.67 17.39
N GLU A 6 -19.07 7.20 16.35
CA GLU A 6 -18.46 7.28 15.00
C GLU A 6 -17.10 7.99 15.00
N SER A 7 -16.88 8.93 15.92
CA SER A 7 -15.61 9.62 16.09
C SER A 7 -14.51 8.73 16.71
N ASN A 8 -14.82 7.54 17.23
CA ASN A 8 -13.84 6.62 17.83
C ASN A 8 -13.63 5.33 16.99
N ARG A 9 -14.08 5.30 15.73
CA ARG A 9 -13.77 4.17 14.84
C ARG A 9 -12.27 4.19 14.48
N PRO A 10 -11.57 3.05 14.61
CA PRO A 10 -10.15 2.94 14.28
C PRO A 10 -9.87 3.06 12.78
N ILE A 11 -10.89 2.93 11.92
CA ILE A 11 -10.83 3.20 10.48
C ILE A 11 -11.77 4.36 10.16
N ARG A 12 -11.30 5.33 9.38
CA ARG A 12 -12.06 6.49 8.92
C ARG A 12 -11.88 6.65 7.42
N PHE A 13 -12.99 6.91 6.73
CA PHE A 13 -13.02 7.16 5.29
C PHE A 13 -13.07 8.66 5.03
N SER A 14 -12.54 9.10 3.88
CA SER A 14 -13.00 10.37 3.30
C SER A 14 -14.45 10.22 2.83
N ASP A 15 -15.17 11.34 2.73
CA ASP A 15 -16.55 11.35 2.24
C ASP A 15 -16.64 10.73 0.84
N GLU A 16 -15.71 11.08 -0.05
CA GLU A 16 -15.66 10.54 -1.43
C GLU A 16 -15.49 9.01 -1.47
N VAL A 17 -14.62 8.45 -0.62
CA VAL A 17 -14.43 7.00 -0.54
C VAL A 17 -15.68 6.32 0.03
N ALA A 18 -16.27 6.87 1.09
CA ALA A 18 -17.47 6.32 1.70
C ALA A 18 -18.66 6.31 0.71
N GLU A 19 -18.88 7.42 0.00
CA GLU A 19 -19.90 7.54 -1.04
C GLU A 19 -19.67 6.54 -2.18
N SER A 20 -18.44 6.41 -2.65
CA SER A 20 -18.08 5.50 -3.74
C SER A 20 -18.33 4.04 -3.37
N LEU A 21 -17.93 3.64 -2.17
CA LEU A 21 -18.17 2.28 -1.66
C LEU A 21 -19.67 1.99 -1.54
N ASN A 22 -20.46 2.94 -1.05
CA ASN A 22 -21.92 2.80 -0.93
C ASN A 22 -22.62 2.73 -2.30
N ALA A 23 -22.10 3.46 -3.29
CA ALA A 23 -22.62 3.48 -4.65
C ALA A 23 -22.15 2.29 -5.51
N GLY A 24 -21.18 1.50 -5.04
CA GLY A 24 -20.55 0.44 -5.83
C GLY A 24 -19.60 0.97 -6.91
N THR A 25 -19.17 2.23 -6.80
CA THR A 25 -18.16 2.82 -7.69
C THR A 25 -16.78 2.22 -7.36
N PRO A 26 -15.96 1.87 -8.37
CA PRO A 26 -14.64 1.29 -8.13
C PRO A 26 -13.73 2.22 -7.29
N VAL A 27 -13.07 1.65 -6.30
CA VAL A 27 -12.08 2.33 -5.45
C VAL A 27 -10.74 1.60 -5.57
N VAL A 28 -9.64 2.35 -5.68
CA VAL A 28 -8.28 1.82 -5.70
C VAL A 28 -7.53 2.35 -4.49
N ALA A 29 -7.11 1.45 -3.60
CA ALA A 29 -6.25 1.83 -2.48
C ALA A 29 -4.86 2.26 -2.99
N LEU A 30 -4.21 3.16 -2.25
CA LEU A 30 -2.85 3.63 -2.51
C LEU A 30 -2.06 3.69 -1.19
N GLU A 31 -0.77 3.35 -1.23
CA GLU A 31 0.11 3.39 -0.07
C GLU A 31 0.73 4.78 0.15
N SER A 32 1.25 5.04 1.34
CA SER A 32 1.86 6.33 1.70
C SER A 32 3.35 6.27 2.02
N THR A 33 3.98 5.09 2.05
CA THR A 33 5.45 4.98 2.25
C THR A 33 6.19 5.67 1.11
N ILE A 34 5.67 5.60 -0.12
CA ILE A 34 6.26 6.35 -1.25
C ILE A 34 6.28 7.88 -1.01
N ILE A 35 5.31 8.40 -0.25
CA ILE A 35 5.17 9.82 0.04
C ILE A 35 6.16 10.26 1.14
N ALA A 36 6.21 9.53 2.25
CA ALA A 36 7.03 9.93 3.40
C ALA A 36 8.49 9.44 3.34
N HIS A 37 8.75 8.30 2.67
CA HIS A 37 10.04 7.61 2.73
C HIS A 37 10.59 7.18 1.38
N GLY A 38 9.79 7.23 0.31
CA GLY A 38 10.18 6.73 -1.01
C GLY A 38 10.81 7.80 -1.91
N LEU A 39 10.36 9.05 -1.80
CA LEU A 39 10.78 10.15 -2.66
C LEU A 39 11.06 11.42 -1.83
N PRO A 40 12.00 12.27 -2.25
CA PRO A 40 12.25 13.54 -1.58
C PRO A 40 11.15 14.57 -1.90
N HIS A 41 10.94 15.54 -1.00
CA HIS A 41 10.12 16.72 -1.28
C HIS A 41 10.78 17.64 -2.33
N PRO A 42 10.02 18.26 -3.26
CA PRO A 42 8.56 18.21 -3.46
C PRO A 42 8.06 17.02 -4.30
N ARG A 43 8.98 16.20 -4.81
CA ARG A 43 8.67 15.12 -5.77
C ARG A 43 7.71 14.08 -5.20
N ASN A 44 7.78 13.82 -3.90
CA ASN A 44 6.84 12.94 -3.21
C ASN A 44 5.37 13.40 -3.34
N LEU A 45 5.09 14.67 -3.08
CA LEU A 45 3.75 15.26 -3.15
C LEU A 45 3.25 15.34 -4.59
N GLU A 46 4.12 15.78 -5.52
CA GLU A 46 3.81 15.76 -6.95
C GLU A 46 3.43 14.36 -7.43
N THR A 47 4.17 13.35 -6.98
CA THR A 47 3.93 11.95 -7.35
C THR A 47 2.64 11.44 -6.73
N ALA A 48 2.34 11.78 -5.47
CA ALA A 48 1.07 11.42 -4.82
C ALA A 48 -0.14 11.93 -5.63
N HIS A 49 -0.14 13.21 -5.99
CA HIS A 49 -1.20 13.79 -6.81
C HIS A 49 -1.29 13.18 -8.20
N ALA A 50 -0.15 12.92 -8.85
CA ALA A 50 -0.13 12.29 -10.17
C ALA A 50 -0.70 10.85 -10.14
N ILE A 51 -0.45 10.10 -9.07
CA ILE A 51 -1.02 8.75 -8.89
C ILE A 51 -2.53 8.83 -8.64
N GLU A 52 -3.00 9.74 -7.78
CA GLU A 52 -4.43 9.94 -7.56
C GLU A 52 -5.16 10.33 -8.85
N GLU A 53 -4.58 11.23 -9.63
CA GLU A 53 -5.13 11.64 -10.93
C GLU A 53 -5.13 10.49 -11.95
N ALA A 54 -4.11 9.63 -11.95
CA ALA A 54 -4.08 8.46 -12.81
C ALA A 54 -5.22 7.47 -12.49
N VAL A 55 -5.53 7.27 -11.20
CA VAL A 55 -6.68 6.46 -10.77
C VAL A 55 -8.01 7.09 -11.23
N ARG A 56 -8.16 8.41 -11.05
CA ARG A 56 -9.34 9.17 -11.48
C ARG A 56 -9.55 9.11 -12.99
N SER A 57 -8.48 9.29 -13.76
CA SER A 57 -8.47 9.16 -15.21
C SER A 57 -8.85 7.75 -15.68
N GLY A 58 -8.59 6.73 -14.86
CA GLY A 58 -9.04 5.35 -15.07
C GLY A 58 -10.50 5.08 -14.70
N GLY A 59 -11.23 6.08 -14.17
CA GLY A 59 -12.64 5.96 -13.79
C GLY A 59 -12.88 5.39 -12.39
N ALA A 60 -11.86 5.34 -11.54
CA ALA A 60 -11.98 4.89 -10.15
C ALA A 60 -11.68 6.02 -9.16
N VAL A 61 -12.05 5.83 -7.90
CA VAL A 61 -11.73 6.76 -6.80
C VAL A 61 -10.45 6.33 -6.08
N PRO A 62 -9.45 7.21 -5.94
CA PRO A 62 -8.24 6.91 -5.19
C PRO A 62 -8.51 6.94 -3.68
N ALA A 63 -7.93 5.97 -2.96
CA ALA A 63 -7.99 5.88 -1.52
C ALA A 63 -6.58 5.73 -0.94
N THR A 64 -5.84 6.85 -0.86
CA THR A 64 -4.55 6.88 -0.17
C THR A 64 -4.73 6.55 1.31
N VAL A 65 -3.88 5.65 1.85
CA VAL A 65 -4.01 5.14 3.22
C VAL A 65 -2.86 5.61 4.10
N ALA A 66 -3.18 6.14 5.28
CA ALA A 66 -2.18 6.48 6.30
C ALA A 66 -2.76 6.37 7.71
N LEU A 67 -1.90 6.37 8.72
CA LEU A 67 -2.29 6.52 10.12
C LEU A 67 -2.14 7.99 10.51
N LEU A 68 -3.24 8.67 10.80
CA LEU A 68 -3.26 10.07 11.22
C LEU A 68 -4.24 10.27 12.37
N ASP A 69 -3.79 10.99 13.39
CA ASP A 69 -4.57 11.45 14.55
C ASP A 69 -5.25 10.32 15.35
N GLY A 70 -4.61 9.16 15.37
CA GLY A 70 -5.09 7.94 16.04
C GLY A 70 -6.14 7.16 15.24
N ALA A 71 -6.21 7.36 13.93
CA ALA A 71 -7.08 6.60 13.03
C ALA A 71 -6.33 6.11 11.79
N LEU A 72 -6.72 4.94 11.28
CA LEU A 72 -6.36 4.45 9.96
C LEU A 72 -7.27 5.14 8.95
N ARG A 73 -6.74 6.17 8.27
CA ARG A 73 -7.43 6.96 7.26
C ARG A 73 -7.39 6.24 5.92
N VAL A 74 -8.53 6.18 5.23
CA VAL A 74 -8.67 5.58 3.90
C VAL A 74 -9.31 6.64 2.99
N GLY A 75 -8.51 7.18 2.08
CA GLY A 75 -8.80 8.44 1.40
C GLY A 75 -8.24 9.61 2.20
N LEU A 76 -7.20 10.26 1.67
CA LEU A 76 -6.59 11.46 2.25
C LEU A 76 -7.01 12.68 1.45
N ASP A 77 -7.15 13.82 2.12
CA ASP A 77 -7.28 15.10 1.45
C ASP A 77 -5.91 15.72 1.14
N SER A 78 -5.90 16.84 0.42
CA SER A 78 -4.67 17.56 0.07
C SER A 78 -3.87 18.02 1.28
N ALA A 79 -4.51 18.31 2.41
CA ALA A 79 -3.82 18.75 3.62
C ALA A 79 -3.12 17.56 4.31
N ASP A 80 -3.77 16.41 4.37
CA ASP A 80 -3.20 15.15 4.86
C ASP A 80 -2.02 14.69 4.00
N LEU A 81 -2.15 14.75 2.66
CA LEU A 81 -1.06 14.44 1.74
C LEU A 81 0.13 15.39 1.94
N HIS A 82 -0.13 16.70 2.03
CA HIS A 82 0.91 17.70 2.25
C HIS A 82 1.63 17.48 3.59
N ARG A 83 0.87 17.17 4.64
CA ARG A 83 1.40 16.85 5.98
C ARG A 83 2.33 15.64 5.94
N LEU A 84 1.93 14.55 5.28
CA LEU A 84 2.78 13.36 5.12
C LEU A 84 4.03 13.65 4.29
N ALA A 85 3.92 14.50 3.27
CA ALA A 85 5.02 14.79 2.36
C ALA A 85 6.08 15.76 2.91
N THR A 86 5.77 16.47 4.00
CA THR A 86 6.63 17.53 4.56
C THR A 86 7.07 17.28 6.00
N SER A 87 6.48 16.30 6.68
CA SER A 87 6.83 15.98 8.06
C SER A 87 8.03 15.04 8.13
N ASP A 88 9.00 15.37 9.00
CA ASP A 88 10.14 14.50 9.33
C ASP A 88 9.77 13.41 10.36
N ASP A 89 8.60 13.51 11.01
CA ASP A 89 8.14 12.61 12.10
C ASP A 89 6.99 11.72 11.62
N VAL A 90 7.29 10.89 10.62
CA VAL A 90 6.35 9.91 10.06
C VAL A 90 6.94 8.52 10.25
N GLU A 91 6.20 7.64 10.91
CA GLU A 91 6.60 6.26 11.09
C GLU A 91 6.37 5.47 9.80
N LYS A 92 7.28 4.57 9.45
CA LYS A 92 7.02 3.57 8.40
C LYS A 92 6.27 2.38 9.00
N VAL A 93 5.00 2.22 8.66
CA VAL A 93 4.07 1.32 9.34
C VAL A 93 3.80 0.06 8.54
N SER A 94 4.25 -1.09 9.06
CA SER A 94 3.82 -2.42 8.62
C SER A 94 2.76 -2.99 9.59
N LEU A 95 2.31 -4.24 9.37
CA LEU A 95 1.23 -4.87 10.16
C LEU A 95 1.49 -4.87 11.67
N ARG A 96 2.74 -5.13 12.07
CA ARG A 96 3.15 -5.15 13.49
C ARG A 96 3.10 -3.77 14.14
N ASP A 97 3.12 -2.71 13.34
CA ASP A 97 3.29 -1.34 13.81
C ASP A 97 1.95 -0.63 14.01
N ILE A 98 0.90 -1.06 13.30
CA ILE A 98 -0.43 -0.43 13.30
C ILE A 98 -0.94 -0.17 14.72
N GLY A 99 -0.87 -1.18 15.60
CA GLY A 99 -1.44 -1.08 16.94
C GLY A 99 -0.80 0.01 17.80
N TRP A 100 0.54 0.09 17.81
CA TRP A 100 1.23 1.05 18.67
C TRP A 100 1.21 2.47 18.09
N VAL A 101 1.27 2.62 16.76
CA VAL A 101 1.13 3.93 16.10
C VAL A 101 -0.26 4.51 16.32
N LEU A 102 -1.32 3.70 16.22
CA LEU A 102 -2.69 4.13 16.55
C LEU A 102 -2.81 4.53 18.02
N ALA A 103 -2.32 3.70 18.95
CA ALA A 103 -2.43 3.94 20.39
C ALA A 103 -1.68 5.21 20.85
N THR A 104 -0.54 5.50 20.22
CA THR A 104 0.27 6.69 20.50
C THR A 104 -0.13 7.91 19.66
N ARG A 105 -1.10 7.76 18.74
CA ARG A 105 -1.58 8.81 17.83
C ARG A 105 -0.46 9.44 16.98
N ARG A 106 0.61 8.69 16.73
CA ARG A 106 1.69 9.12 15.81
C ARG A 106 1.21 9.09 14.37
N GLN A 107 1.94 9.82 13.52
CA GLN A 107 1.73 9.78 12.08
C GLN A 107 2.43 8.55 11.50
N GLY A 108 1.78 7.89 10.56
CA GLY A 108 2.31 6.67 9.97
C GLY A 108 2.02 6.55 8.49
N ALA A 109 3.09 6.40 7.70
CA ALA A 109 3.00 6.03 6.30
C ALA A 109 2.91 4.51 6.18
N THR A 110 1.87 4.01 5.51
CA THR A 110 1.61 2.56 5.43
C THR A 110 2.43 1.91 4.33
N THR A 111 3.04 0.76 4.64
CA THR A 111 3.65 -0.13 3.64
C THR A 111 2.58 -0.92 2.90
N VAL A 112 2.96 -1.67 1.86
CA VAL A 112 2.07 -2.59 1.12
C VAL A 112 1.24 -3.46 2.05
N ALA A 113 1.87 -4.17 3.01
CA ALA A 113 1.15 -5.02 3.96
C ALA A 113 0.08 -4.25 4.78
N ALA A 114 0.43 -3.07 5.30
CA ALA A 114 -0.50 -2.26 6.10
C ALA A 114 -1.61 -1.62 5.26
N THR A 115 -1.30 -1.19 4.04
CA THR A 115 -2.29 -0.69 3.07
C THR A 115 -3.27 -1.80 2.66
N MET A 116 -2.78 -3.01 2.39
CA MET A 116 -3.64 -4.18 2.11
C MET A 116 -4.61 -4.46 3.27
N PHE A 117 -4.11 -4.43 4.51
CA PHE A 117 -4.95 -4.61 5.70
C PHE A 117 -6.06 -3.54 5.78
N ALA A 118 -5.71 -2.27 5.57
CA ALA A 118 -6.67 -1.18 5.56
C ALA A 118 -7.71 -1.33 4.44
N ALA A 119 -7.24 -1.59 3.22
CA ALA A 119 -8.07 -1.76 2.03
C ALA A 119 -9.08 -2.89 2.20
N HIS A 120 -8.62 -4.06 2.68
CA HIS A 120 -9.51 -5.19 2.93
C HIS A 120 -10.58 -4.86 3.98
N ARG A 121 -10.20 -4.19 5.08
CA ARG A 121 -11.14 -3.74 6.11
C ARG A 121 -12.09 -2.64 5.64
N ALA A 122 -11.72 -1.90 4.60
CA ALA A 122 -12.53 -0.91 3.92
C ALA A 122 -13.48 -1.52 2.86
N GLY A 123 -13.35 -2.81 2.54
CA GLY A 123 -14.07 -3.42 1.43
C GLY A 123 -13.49 -3.10 0.04
N ILE A 124 -12.26 -2.60 -0.02
CA ILE A 124 -11.53 -2.31 -1.26
C ILE A 124 -10.70 -3.54 -1.65
N SER A 125 -10.90 -4.05 -2.86
CA SER A 125 -10.25 -5.27 -3.35
C SER A 125 -9.05 -5.04 -4.28
N VAL A 126 -8.75 -3.79 -4.65
CA VAL A 126 -7.64 -3.43 -5.55
C VAL A 126 -6.76 -2.37 -4.91
N PHE A 127 -5.45 -2.58 -4.99
CA PHE A 127 -4.42 -1.68 -4.48
C PHE A 127 -3.32 -1.52 -5.55
N ALA A 128 -2.90 -0.28 -5.81
CA ALA A 128 -1.77 0.01 -6.69
C ALA A 128 -0.56 0.56 -5.91
N THR A 129 0.63 0.06 -6.22
CA THR A 129 1.93 0.55 -5.71
C THR A 129 2.99 0.48 -6.82
N GLY A 130 4.14 1.12 -6.62
CA GLY A 130 5.27 0.96 -7.53
C GLY A 130 5.83 -0.46 -7.51
N GLY A 131 6.08 -1.02 -6.33
CA GLY A 131 6.71 -2.33 -6.21
C GLY A 131 6.56 -2.91 -4.81
N ILE A 132 6.35 -4.21 -4.71
CA ILE A 132 6.20 -4.89 -3.42
C ILE A 132 7.55 -5.07 -2.70
N GLY A 133 7.51 -5.27 -1.39
CA GLY A 133 8.62 -5.89 -0.66
C GLY A 133 8.76 -7.38 -1.02
N GLY A 134 9.81 -8.01 -0.52
CA GLY A 134 10.10 -9.40 -0.82
C GLY A 134 11.22 -9.95 0.05
N VAL A 135 11.90 -10.99 -0.45
CA VAL A 135 13.08 -11.56 0.20
C VAL A 135 14.28 -10.65 -0.06
N HIS A 136 14.97 -10.24 0.99
CA HIS A 136 16.18 -9.43 0.85
C HIS A 136 17.38 -10.30 0.42
N ARG A 137 18.35 -9.67 -0.27
CA ARG A 137 19.58 -10.35 -0.69
C ARG A 137 20.44 -10.73 0.53
N GLY A 138 21.17 -11.84 0.42
CA GLY A 138 22.06 -12.33 1.46
C GLY A 138 21.46 -13.48 2.28
N GLU A 139 22.00 -13.72 3.48
CA GLU A 139 21.66 -14.88 4.33
C GLU A 139 21.01 -14.48 5.67
N SER A 140 20.56 -13.22 5.81
CA SER A 140 19.99 -12.70 7.06
C SER A 140 18.63 -13.30 7.44
N GLY A 141 17.95 -13.97 6.50
CA GLY A 141 16.56 -14.39 6.68
C GLY A 141 15.57 -13.21 6.68
N ASP A 142 15.98 -12.04 6.20
CA ASP A 142 15.14 -10.84 6.14
C ASP A 142 14.12 -10.94 4.99
N VAL A 143 12.85 -11.10 5.37
CA VAL A 143 11.71 -11.28 4.45
C VAL A 143 10.64 -10.26 4.79
N SER A 144 10.19 -9.51 3.79
CA SER A 144 9.13 -8.52 3.96
C SER A 144 7.81 -9.17 4.40
N ALA A 145 7.13 -8.54 5.36
CA ALA A 145 5.77 -8.89 5.77
C ALA A 145 4.73 -8.74 4.64
N ASP A 146 5.09 -8.05 3.55
CA ASP A 146 4.25 -7.95 2.35
C ASP A 146 3.94 -9.32 1.76
N LEU A 147 4.89 -10.29 1.80
CA LEU A 147 4.65 -11.63 1.25
C LEU A 147 3.59 -12.38 2.03
N THR A 148 3.66 -12.34 3.37
CA THR A 148 2.63 -12.92 4.24
C THR A 148 1.27 -12.24 4.03
N ALA A 149 1.25 -10.91 3.86
CA ALA A 149 0.04 -10.17 3.57
C ALA A 149 -0.59 -10.61 2.24
N LEU A 150 0.20 -10.75 1.18
CA LEU A 150 -0.24 -11.26 -0.13
C LEU A 150 -0.84 -12.67 -0.04
N GLY A 151 -0.29 -13.53 0.81
CA GLY A 151 -0.81 -14.89 1.03
C GLY A 151 -2.08 -14.97 1.88
N THR A 152 -2.48 -13.91 2.58
CA THR A 152 -3.54 -13.98 3.60
C THR A 152 -4.63 -12.92 3.49
N ILE A 153 -4.38 -11.82 2.79
CA ILE A 153 -5.31 -10.69 2.67
C ILE A 153 -5.84 -10.64 1.23
N PRO A 154 -7.16 -10.77 1.00
CA PRO A 154 -7.74 -10.88 -0.34
C PRO A 154 -7.85 -9.50 -1.01
N VAL A 155 -6.70 -8.93 -1.38
CA VAL A 155 -6.56 -7.67 -2.13
C VAL A 155 -5.59 -7.90 -3.28
N ALA A 156 -6.01 -7.60 -4.51
CA ALA A 156 -5.13 -7.64 -5.67
C ALA A 156 -4.17 -6.44 -5.65
N VAL A 157 -2.87 -6.71 -5.74
CA VAL A 157 -1.82 -5.69 -5.73
C VAL A 157 -1.24 -5.52 -7.14
N VAL A 158 -1.49 -4.36 -7.74
CA VAL A 158 -0.92 -3.98 -9.04
C VAL A 158 0.41 -3.27 -8.80
N CYS A 159 1.49 -3.78 -9.38
CA CYS A 159 2.84 -3.24 -9.21
C CYS A 159 3.76 -3.57 -10.39
N ALA A 160 4.93 -2.95 -10.43
CA ALA A 160 6.01 -3.30 -11.36
C ALA A 160 6.90 -4.45 -10.82
N GLY A 161 6.30 -5.41 -10.11
CA GLY A 161 7.00 -6.51 -9.44
C GLY A 161 7.61 -6.12 -8.08
N ALA A 162 8.63 -6.86 -7.65
CA ALA A 162 9.34 -6.62 -6.40
C ALA A 162 10.42 -5.54 -6.59
N LYS A 163 10.63 -4.68 -5.58
CA LYS A 163 11.67 -3.63 -5.62
C LYS A 163 13.04 -4.22 -6.00
N ALA A 164 13.76 -3.61 -6.94
CA ALA A 164 14.99 -4.18 -7.52
C ALA A 164 16.15 -4.43 -6.53
N ILE A 165 16.08 -3.88 -5.32
CA ILE A 165 17.07 -4.13 -4.26
C ILE A 165 16.95 -5.53 -3.64
N LEU A 166 15.87 -6.25 -3.96
CA LEU A 166 15.52 -7.54 -3.39
C LEU A 166 16.15 -8.71 -4.17
N ASP A 167 16.01 -9.91 -3.61
CA ASP A 167 16.26 -11.18 -4.28
C ASP A 167 14.96 -11.63 -4.95
N ILE A 168 14.83 -11.33 -6.24
CA ILE A 168 13.59 -11.56 -6.99
C ILE A 168 13.31 -13.07 -7.17
N PRO A 169 14.28 -13.92 -7.56
CA PRO A 169 14.06 -15.36 -7.61
C PRO A 169 13.56 -15.94 -6.28
N ARG A 170 14.20 -15.60 -5.15
CA ARG A 170 13.72 -16.09 -3.84
C ARG A 170 12.36 -15.51 -3.44
N THR A 171 12.04 -14.30 -3.90
CA THR A 171 10.72 -13.69 -3.69
C THR A 171 9.63 -14.48 -4.42
N LEU A 172 9.88 -14.89 -5.67
CA LEU A 172 8.95 -15.73 -6.44
C LEU A 172 8.74 -17.09 -5.80
N GLU A 173 9.80 -17.76 -5.35
CA GLU A 173 9.71 -19.04 -4.62
C GLU A 173 8.89 -18.92 -3.33
N HIS A 174 9.02 -17.80 -2.60
CA HIS A 174 8.20 -17.53 -1.42
C HIS A 174 6.72 -17.33 -1.79
N LEU A 175 6.43 -16.58 -2.85
CA LEU A 175 5.07 -16.36 -3.32
C LEU A 175 4.41 -17.67 -3.76
N GLU A 176 5.15 -18.54 -4.46
CA GLU A 176 4.72 -19.89 -4.80
C GLU A 176 4.39 -20.70 -3.54
N THR A 177 5.31 -20.72 -2.56
CA THR A 177 5.11 -21.45 -1.29
C THR A 177 3.87 -20.96 -0.53
N LEU A 178 3.60 -19.66 -0.58
CA LEU A 178 2.43 -19.04 0.04
C LEU A 178 1.14 -19.19 -0.79
N GLY A 179 1.21 -19.77 -1.98
CA GLY A 179 0.07 -19.94 -2.89
C GLY A 179 -0.44 -18.62 -3.48
N VAL A 180 0.42 -17.62 -3.62
CA VAL A 180 0.07 -16.31 -4.18
C VAL A 180 0.19 -16.35 -5.71
N PRO A 181 -0.90 -16.11 -6.46
CA PRO A 181 -0.82 -15.99 -7.91
C PRO A 181 -0.02 -14.75 -8.32
N VAL A 182 0.92 -14.92 -9.26
CA VAL A 182 1.70 -13.83 -9.85
C VAL A 182 1.33 -13.70 -11.32
N ILE A 183 0.69 -12.58 -11.67
CA ILE A 183 0.09 -12.37 -13.00
C ILE A 183 0.87 -11.32 -13.79
N GLY A 184 1.31 -11.67 -14.99
CA GLY A 184 1.96 -10.77 -15.94
C GLY A 184 0.95 -10.04 -16.83
N GLN A 185 0.79 -8.74 -16.61
CA GLN A 185 -0.09 -7.93 -17.46
C GLN A 185 0.59 -7.63 -18.81
N GLY A 186 0.20 -8.37 -19.86
CA GLY A 186 0.77 -8.20 -21.21
C GLY A 186 2.22 -8.68 -21.34
N THR A 187 2.67 -9.54 -20.42
CA THR A 187 4.02 -10.12 -20.38
C THR A 187 3.94 -11.50 -19.73
N ASP A 188 4.82 -12.42 -20.12
CA ASP A 188 5.04 -13.74 -19.49
C ASP A 188 6.30 -13.77 -18.61
N VAL A 189 6.97 -12.62 -18.47
CA VAL A 189 8.16 -12.42 -17.64
C VAL A 189 7.87 -11.43 -16.51
N PHE A 190 8.38 -11.73 -15.31
CA PHE A 190 8.28 -10.92 -14.11
C PHE A 190 9.02 -9.59 -14.28
N PRO A 191 8.34 -8.43 -14.17
CA PRO A 191 9.01 -7.13 -14.17
C PRO A 191 9.88 -6.95 -12.92
N GLU A 192 11.11 -6.48 -13.09
CA GLU A 192 12.07 -6.31 -11.99
C GLU A 192 12.15 -4.84 -11.54
N PHE A 193 10.98 -4.25 -11.32
CA PHE A 193 10.77 -2.85 -10.98
C PHE A 193 11.10 -1.88 -12.13
N TRP A 194 12.35 -1.43 -12.26
CA TRP A 194 12.72 -0.46 -13.32
C TRP A 194 13.06 -1.09 -14.67
N THR A 195 13.27 -2.42 -14.71
CA THR A 195 13.50 -3.18 -15.95
C THR A 195 12.29 -4.07 -16.22
N ARG A 196 12.07 -4.39 -17.51
CA ARG A 196 10.95 -5.25 -17.93
C ARG A 196 11.09 -6.72 -17.53
N GLY A 197 12.23 -7.11 -16.95
CA GLY A 197 12.59 -8.50 -16.69
C GLY A 197 13.17 -9.21 -17.92
N THR A 198 13.75 -10.38 -17.69
CA THR A 198 14.40 -11.20 -18.73
C THR A 198 13.88 -12.62 -18.80
N ASP A 199 13.91 -13.36 -17.70
CA ASP A 199 13.88 -14.83 -17.70
C ASP A 199 13.11 -15.46 -16.54
N LEU A 200 12.51 -14.65 -15.67
CA LEU A 200 11.69 -15.13 -14.55
C LEU A 200 10.22 -15.23 -14.98
N PRO A 201 9.64 -16.43 -15.14
CA PRO A 201 8.29 -16.58 -15.69
C PRO A 201 7.19 -16.16 -14.72
N VAL A 202 6.08 -15.67 -15.26
CA VAL A 202 4.82 -15.38 -14.55
C VAL A 202 3.63 -15.95 -15.33
N THR A 203 2.46 -16.06 -14.68
CA THR A 203 1.22 -16.53 -15.33
C THR A 203 0.45 -15.41 -15.99
#